data_AF-A0A6V8EA80-F1
#
_entry.id   AF-A0A6V8EA80-F1
#
_cell.length_a   1.000
_cell.length_b   1.000
_cell.length_c   1.000
_cell.angle_alpha   90.00
_cell.angle_beta   90.00
_cell.angle_gamma   90.00
#
_symmetry.space_group_name_H-M   'P 1'
#
loop_
_entity.id
_entity.type
_entity.pdbx_description
1 polymer ?
#
loop_
_entity_poly.entity_id
_entity_poly.type
_entity_poly.pdbx_seq_one_letter_code
_entity_poly.pdbx_strand_id
1 'polypeptide(L)'
;MRKRSLLQGPAANLQVLEHRNVLKSVSLIALMLLSTIASINFFAIDASATTTDQDGDGLTYGLEYLINSFPNDPDTDNDGLPDGWEWKYGLDPLSSANDDGAVGDPDGDGMSNLQEYTYLMPTGWDNPGTPNLLDNGIWWNGTVPVSNWNEEDSLQYLRPGCGDVGPDGNANTILCDEDPVGNICANGFDDDQDGLVDSADPDGDGDADCSSDDDDGDGLIDEDVNGWDTDGDGMPDGWEAANGLNATSPSNFDGPNGDPDGDGLTNLLEYVNPTWNTMCGSVPCFRPGPDGNPTETTSPCDPVTGVGPGGCATYTAEVDG
;
A
#
# COMPACT_ATOMS: atom_id res chain seq x y z
N MET A 1 48.88 11.20 98.09
CA MET A 1 48.28 10.08 97.31
C MET A 1 46.87 10.48 96.87
N ARG A 2 46.67 10.86 95.60
CA ARG A 2 45.34 11.07 95.01
C ARG A 2 44.93 9.76 94.32
N LYS A 3 43.90 9.06 94.84
CA LYS A 3 43.27 7.94 94.14
C LYS A 3 42.28 8.52 93.12
N ARG A 4 42.50 8.23 91.83
CA ARG A 4 41.51 8.41 90.76
C ARG A 4 40.50 7.28 90.86
N SER A 5 39.21 7.62 90.96
CA SER A 5 38.09 6.68 90.84
C SER A 5 37.72 6.56 89.37
N LEU A 6 37.83 5.36 88.80
CA LEU A 6 37.33 5.02 87.48
C LEU A 6 35.80 4.82 87.57
N LEU A 7 35.04 5.66 86.88
CA LEU A 7 33.65 5.37 86.51
C LEU A 7 33.68 4.72 85.13
N GLN A 8 33.27 3.46 85.05
CA GLN A 8 33.06 2.71 83.81
C GLN A 8 31.55 2.49 83.67
N GLY A 9 30.96 3.03 82.60
CA GLY A 9 29.54 2.86 82.27
C GLY A 9 29.36 2.07 80.97
N PRO A 10 28.30 1.23 80.83
CA PRO A 10 28.01 0.50 79.60
C PRO A 10 27.12 1.34 78.67
N ALA A 11 27.68 1.98 77.64
CA ALA A 11 26.93 2.89 76.76
C ALA A 11 26.73 2.38 75.32
N ALA A 12 27.32 1.25 74.92
CA ALA A 12 27.34 0.85 73.51
C ALA A 12 26.12 0.04 73.04
N ASN A 13 25.51 -0.80 73.90
CA ASN A 13 24.46 -1.74 73.46
C ASN A 13 23.04 -1.13 73.38
N LEU A 14 22.77 0.01 74.02
CA LEU A 14 21.42 0.61 74.05
C LEU A 14 21.15 1.50 72.82
N GLN A 15 22.19 2.11 72.23
CA GLN A 15 22.04 3.02 71.08
C GLN A 15 21.72 2.29 69.77
N VAL A 16 22.15 1.02 69.63
CA VAL A 16 21.89 0.19 68.45
C VAL A 16 20.41 -0.24 68.37
N LEU A 17 19.74 -0.41 69.51
CA LEU A 17 18.32 -0.80 69.58
C LEU A 17 17.37 0.34 69.21
N GLU A 18 17.69 1.57 69.57
CA GLU A 18 16.87 2.76 69.29
C GLU A 18 16.82 3.09 67.78
N HIS A 19 17.90 2.78 67.05
CA HIS A 19 18.00 3.05 65.62
C HIS A 19 17.47 1.90 64.74
N ARG A 20 17.15 0.71 65.28
CA ARG A 20 16.63 -0.41 64.46
C ARG A 20 15.32 -0.07 63.76
N ASN A 21 14.44 0.69 64.42
CA ASN A 21 13.16 1.08 63.82
C ASN A 21 13.36 2.17 62.76
N VAL A 22 14.29 3.10 62.99
CA VAL A 22 14.69 4.13 62.01
C VAL A 22 15.36 3.49 60.78
N LEU A 23 16.21 2.49 60.98
CA LEU A 23 16.85 1.75 59.87
C LEU A 23 15.82 0.99 59.04
N LYS A 24 14.82 0.38 59.67
CA LYS A 24 13.71 -0.28 58.98
C LYS A 24 12.86 0.72 58.18
N SER A 25 12.52 1.88 58.75
CA SER A 25 11.73 2.89 58.04
C SER A 25 12.50 3.53 56.89
N VAL A 26 13.79 3.83 57.08
CA VAL A 26 14.66 4.36 56.02
C VAL A 26 14.84 3.32 54.91
N SER A 27 15.00 2.03 55.26
CA SER A 27 15.07 0.94 54.27
C SER A 27 13.77 0.80 53.48
N LEU A 28 12.61 0.97 54.11
CA LEU A 28 11.32 0.92 53.41
C LEU A 28 11.16 2.11 52.45
N ILE A 29 11.52 3.31 52.89
CA ILE A 29 11.47 4.52 52.05
C ILE A 29 12.44 4.39 50.87
N ALA A 30 13.66 3.88 51.11
CA ALA A 30 14.62 3.64 50.04
C ALA A 30 14.11 2.60 49.03
N LEU A 31 13.48 1.51 49.49
CA LEU A 31 12.86 0.51 48.62
C LEU A 31 11.73 1.14 47.79
N MET A 32 10.87 1.95 48.41
CA MET A 32 9.80 2.66 47.71
C MET A 32 10.34 3.64 46.67
N LEU A 33 11.36 4.44 47.00
CA LEU A 33 11.98 5.36 46.06
C LEU A 33 12.69 4.63 44.90
N LEU A 34 13.45 3.57 45.20
CA LEU A 34 14.10 2.74 44.19
C LEU A 34 13.06 2.08 43.26
N SER A 35 11.92 1.65 43.80
CA SER A 35 10.82 1.10 42.99
C SER A 35 10.22 2.15 42.06
N THR A 36 10.03 3.40 42.53
CA THR A 36 9.52 4.48 41.68
C THR A 36 10.52 4.89 40.59
N ILE A 37 11.82 4.90 40.89
CA ILE A 37 12.87 5.23 39.91
C ILE A 37 12.98 4.11 38.85
N ALA A 38 12.87 2.84 39.26
CA ALA A 38 12.88 1.71 38.32
C ALA A 38 11.68 1.77 37.36
N SER A 39 10.48 2.07 37.86
CA SER A 39 9.29 2.22 37.00
C SER A 39 9.41 3.38 36.01
N ILE A 40 9.99 4.52 36.39
CA ILE A 40 10.15 5.68 35.48
C ILE A 40 11.05 5.34 34.28
N ASN A 41 12.13 4.60 34.50
CA ASN A 41 13.02 4.19 33.40
C ASN A 41 12.32 3.21 32.44
N PHE A 42 11.45 2.33 32.94
CA PHE A 42 10.69 1.41 32.11
C PHE A 42 9.67 2.16 31.22
N PHE A 43 8.90 3.08 31.80
CA PHE A 43 7.96 3.91 31.02
C PHE A 43 8.66 4.81 30.00
N ALA A 44 9.87 5.30 30.29
CA ALA A 44 10.63 6.12 29.35
C ALA A 44 11.15 5.33 28.13
N ILE A 45 11.49 4.05 28.31
CA ILE A 45 11.94 3.17 27.22
C ILE A 45 10.74 2.78 26.35
N ASP A 46 9.62 2.36 26.94
CA ASP A 46 8.38 2.06 26.18
C ASP A 46 7.91 3.29 25.40
N ALA A 47 7.85 4.46 26.04
CA ALA A 47 7.41 5.68 25.37
C ALA A 47 8.36 6.10 24.24
N SER A 48 9.68 5.89 24.39
CA SER A 48 10.63 6.11 23.29
C SER A 48 10.37 5.12 22.17
N ALA A 49 10.32 3.82 22.48
CA ALA A 49 10.12 2.76 21.49
C ALA A 49 8.86 2.96 20.63
N THR A 50 7.78 3.50 21.19
CA THR A 50 6.53 3.73 20.45
C THR A 50 6.41 5.10 19.77
N THR A 51 7.38 6.02 19.93
CA THR A 51 7.26 7.40 19.39
C THR A 51 8.50 7.95 18.72
N THR A 52 9.67 7.33 18.89
CA THR A 52 10.88 7.71 18.18
C THR A 52 11.03 6.86 16.93
N ASP A 53 10.95 7.52 15.79
CA ASP A 53 11.42 7.09 14.47
C ASP A 53 12.75 7.83 14.24
N GLN A 54 13.85 7.10 14.03
CA GLN A 54 15.21 7.65 14.15
C GLN A 54 15.84 7.97 12.79
N ASP A 55 15.56 7.19 11.75
CA ASP A 55 15.97 7.42 10.36
C ASP A 55 14.88 8.09 9.52
N GLY A 56 13.65 8.17 10.02
CA GLY A 56 12.57 8.93 9.41
C GLY A 56 11.81 8.17 8.34
N ASP A 57 11.87 6.83 8.38
CA ASP A 57 11.19 5.94 7.44
C ASP A 57 9.75 5.60 7.88
N GLY A 58 9.22 6.25 8.91
CA GLY A 58 7.86 6.02 9.36
C GLY A 58 7.67 4.76 10.22
N LEU A 59 8.72 3.98 10.49
CA LEU A 59 8.69 2.94 11.51
C LEU A 59 9.16 3.49 12.85
N THR A 60 8.47 3.07 13.92
CA THR A 60 8.93 3.40 15.27
C THR A 60 9.99 2.41 15.72
N TYR A 61 10.96 2.86 16.51
CA TYR A 61 12.05 2.03 17.05
C TYR A 61 11.59 0.69 17.65
N GLY A 62 10.41 0.67 18.30
CA GLY A 62 9.81 -0.52 18.87
C GLY A 62 9.28 -1.49 17.82
N LEU A 63 8.71 -0.98 16.73
CA LEU A 63 8.24 -1.78 15.60
C LEU A 63 9.41 -2.37 14.83
N GLU A 64 10.42 -1.56 14.53
CA GLU A 64 11.65 -2.01 13.87
C GLU A 64 12.36 -3.12 14.64
N TYR A 65 12.46 -2.97 15.98
CA TYR A 65 12.99 -4.03 16.83
C TYR A 65 12.18 -5.34 16.76
N LEU A 66 10.87 -5.24 16.57
CA LEU A 66 9.98 -6.40 16.51
C LEU A 66 10.01 -7.10 15.14
N ILE A 67 10.14 -6.33 14.05
CA ILE A 67 10.22 -6.84 12.67
C ILE A 67 11.67 -7.13 12.26
N ASN A 68 12.64 -6.77 13.11
CA ASN A 68 14.06 -7.06 12.96
C ASN A 68 14.75 -6.22 11.87
N SER A 69 14.15 -5.08 11.51
CA SER A 69 14.78 -4.02 10.70
C SER A 69 15.72 -3.15 11.54
N PHE A 70 16.46 -2.23 10.91
CA PHE A 70 17.49 -1.43 11.55
C PHE A 70 17.01 -0.01 11.92
N PRO A 71 16.93 0.35 13.23
CA PRO A 71 16.47 1.67 13.71
C PRO A 71 17.31 2.91 13.40
N ASN A 72 18.20 2.81 12.42
CA ASN A 72 19.07 3.90 12.03
C ASN A 72 19.47 3.79 10.56
N ASP A 73 18.81 2.93 9.82
CA ASP A 73 19.04 2.65 8.41
C ASP A 73 17.67 2.50 7.75
N PRO A 74 17.21 3.50 6.99
CA PRO A 74 15.85 3.51 6.44
C PRO A 74 15.60 2.44 5.36
N ASP A 75 16.61 1.67 4.97
CA ASP A 75 16.60 0.61 3.93
C ASP A 75 17.53 -0.51 4.42
N THR A 76 16.97 -1.46 5.15
CA THR A 76 17.70 -2.48 5.91
C THR A 76 18.42 -3.48 5.00
N ASP A 77 17.80 -3.86 3.89
CA ASP A 77 18.34 -4.85 2.97
C ASP A 77 19.10 -4.25 1.77
N ASN A 78 19.08 -2.92 1.66
CA ASN A 78 19.83 -2.08 0.74
C ASN A 78 19.44 -2.27 -0.73
N ASP A 79 18.15 -2.38 -1.03
CA ASP A 79 17.64 -2.53 -2.39
C ASP A 79 17.07 -1.23 -3.00
N GLY A 80 16.94 -0.19 -2.18
CA GLY A 80 16.45 1.13 -2.56
C GLY A 80 14.99 1.42 -2.18
N LEU A 81 14.28 0.45 -1.59
CA LEU A 81 12.99 0.65 -0.96
C LEU A 81 13.18 0.99 0.54
N PRO A 82 12.42 1.94 1.10
CA PRO A 82 12.46 2.18 2.53
C PRO A 82 11.70 1.13 3.34
N ASP A 83 12.23 0.71 4.50
CA ASP A 83 11.64 -0.37 5.31
C ASP A 83 10.18 -0.04 5.70
N GLY A 84 9.90 1.21 6.06
CA GLY A 84 8.54 1.61 6.40
C GLY A 84 7.58 1.66 5.22
N TRP A 85 8.07 1.89 4.00
CA TRP A 85 7.25 1.80 2.79
C TRP A 85 6.92 0.35 2.46
N GLU A 86 7.93 -0.51 2.45
CA GLU A 86 7.77 -1.97 2.27
C GLU A 86 6.83 -2.53 3.32
N TRP A 87 7.05 -2.17 4.59
CA TRP A 87 6.17 -2.53 5.68
C TRP A 87 4.75 -2.05 5.35
N LYS A 88 4.49 -0.77 5.08
CA LYS A 88 3.11 -0.28 4.81
C LYS A 88 2.36 -1.15 3.79
N TYR A 89 3.01 -1.54 2.71
CA TYR A 89 2.41 -2.32 1.63
C TYR A 89 2.53 -3.85 1.78
N GLY A 90 3.04 -4.35 2.90
CA GLY A 90 3.04 -5.79 3.17
C GLY A 90 4.21 -6.58 2.58
N LEU A 91 5.19 -5.88 2.02
CA LEU A 91 6.47 -6.45 1.60
C LEU A 91 7.38 -6.71 2.82
N ASP A 92 8.38 -7.58 2.67
CA ASP A 92 9.37 -7.90 3.71
C ASP A 92 10.60 -6.96 3.65
N PRO A 93 10.81 -6.03 4.61
CA PRO A 93 11.96 -5.10 4.64
C PRO A 93 13.34 -5.75 4.79
N LEU A 94 13.37 -7.08 4.94
CA LEU A 94 14.60 -7.85 5.08
C LEU A 94 14.95 -8.63 3.80
N SER A 95 14.14 -8.51 2.74
CA SER A 95 14.19 -9.34 1.54
C SER A 95 14.19 -8.55 0.22
N SER A 96 15.40 -8.22 -0.23
CA SER A 96 15.68 -7.62 -1.55
C SER A 96 15.40 -8.52 -2.79
N ALA A 97 14.58 -9.56 -2.66
CA ALA A 97 14.42 -10.59 -3.69
C ALA A 97 12.98 -11.08 -3.85
N ASN A 98 12.68 -11.56 -5.07
CA ASN A 98 11.35 -12.01 -5.50
C ASN A 98 10.36 -10.84 -5.46
N ASP A 99 9.14 -11.10 -5.01
CA ASP A 99 8.04 -10.13 -4.96
C ASP A 99 8.33 -9.00 -3.96
N ASP A 100 9.13 -9.25 -2.91
CA ASP A 100 9.47 -8.24 -1.90
C ASP A 100 10.47 -7.18 -2.41
N GLY A 101 11.40 -7.57 -3.28
CA GLY A 101 12.51 -6.69 -3.66
C GLY A 101 12.13 -5.59 -4.66
N ALA A 102 12.98 -4.58 -4.79
CA ALA A 102 12.86 -3.43 -5.70
C ALA A 102 12.47 -3.73 -7.17
N VAL A 103 12.75 -4.95 -7.65
CA VAL A 103 12.46 -5.42 -9.02
C VAL A 103 11.30 -6.41 -9.09
N GLY A 104 10.68 -6.72 -7.95
CA GLY A 104 9.44 -7.48 -7.86
C GLY A 104 8.27 -6.71 -8.49
N ASP A 105 7.25 -7.46 -8.89
CA ASP A 105 6.00 -6.98 -9.51
C ASP A 105 4.88 -7.89 -8.95
N PRO A 106 4.49 -7.71 -7.66
CA PRO A 106 3.60 -8.62 -6.94
C PRO A 106 2.15 -8.60 -7.45
N ASP A 107 1.68 -7.45 -7.94
CA ASP A 107 0.34 -7.27 -8.49
C ASP A 107 0.25 -7.52 -10.01
N GLY A 108 1.38 -7.53 -10.72
CA GLY A 108 1.48 -7.95 -12.11
C GLY A 108 1.05 -6.88 -13.12
N ASP A 109 1.05 -5.61 -12.73
CA ASP A 109 0.65 -4.48 -13.56
C ASP A 109 1.77 -4.06 -14.55
N GLY A 110 2.99 -4.56 -14.34
CA GLY A 110 4.17 -4.30 -15.15
C GLY A 110 5.04 -3.14 -14.65
N MET A 111 4.73 -2.54 -13.50
CA MET A 111 5.64 -1.73 -12.70
C MET A 111 6.40 -2.63 -11.73
N SER A 112 7.53 -2.13 -11.23
CA SER A 112 8.25 -2.80 -10.16
C SER A 112 8.11 -1.99 -8.89
N ASN A 113 8.25 -2.61 -7.71
CA ASN A 113 8.13 -1.92 -6.42
C ASN A 113 8.91 -0.60 -6.37
N LEU A 114 10.13 -0.54 -6.94
CA LEU A 114 10.92 0.69 -7.00
C LEU A 114 10.33 1.74 -7.97
N GLN A 115 9.81 1.32 -9.12
CA GLN A 115 9.15 2.22 -10.07
C GLN A 115 7.90 2.84 -9.44
N GLU A 116 7.16 2.05 -8.67
CA GLU A 116 5.97 2.47 -7.95
C GLU A 116 6.29 3.41 -6.80
N TYR A 117 7.26 3.04 -5.95
CA TYR A 117 7.78 3.91 -4.89
C TYR A 117 8.28 5.25 -5.44
N THR A 118 8.87 5.27 -6.63
CA THR A 118 9.39 6.51 -7.22
C THR A 118 8.42 7.21 -8.18
N TYR A 119 7.21 6.67 -8.36
CA TYR A 119 6.22 7.20 -9.27
C TYR A 119 5.80 8.62 -8.87
N LEU A 120 5.82 9.55 -9.84
CA LEU A 120 5.63 10.99 -9.64
C LEU A 120 6.53 11.68 -8.60
N MET A 121 7.57 11.01 -8.11
CA MET A 121 8.45 11.58 -7.10
C MET A 121 9.16 12.85 -7.65
N PRO A 122 9.05 14.01 -6.97
CA PRO A 122 9.64 15.24 -7.42
C PRO A 122 11.17 15.16 -7.51
N THR A 123 11.75 15.80 -8.52
CA THR A 123 13.21 15.86 -8.64
C THR A 123 13.83 16.53 -7.41
N GLY A 124 14.72 15.80 -6.73
CA GLY A 124 15.38 16.26 -5.50
C GLY A 124 14.53 16.11 -4.24
N TRP A 125 13.47 15.28 -4.28
CA TRP A 125 12.79 14.80 -3.07
C TRP A 125 13.77 14.11 -2.13
N ASP A 126 14.59 13.22 -2.68
CA ASP A 126 15.71 12.62 -1.97
C ASP A 126 17.05 12.99 -2.63
N ASN A 127 18.08 13.24 -1.82
CA ASN A 127 19.36 13.70 -2.33
C ASN A 127 20.30 12.51 -2.60
N PRO A 128 20.77 12.31 -3.85
CA PRO A 128 21.67 11.21 -4.17
C PRO A 128 23.05 11.34 -3.51
N GLY A 129 23.38 12.49 -2.90
CA GLY A 129 24.58 12.69 -2.09
C GLY A 129 24.50 12.12 -0.67
N THR A 130 23.31 11.76 -0.21
CA THR A 130 23.01 11.24 1.13
C THR A 130 22.10 10.00 1.05
N PRO A 131 22.53 8.92 0.38
CA PRO A 131 21.67 7.78 0.05
C PRO A 131 21.14 6.98 1.26
N ASN A 132 21.69 7.19 2.45
CA ASN A 132 21.26 6.53 3.69
C ASN A 132 20.36 7.44 4.54
N LEU A 133 19.84 8.54 3.98
CA LEU A 133 18.99 9.49 4.68
C LEU A 133 17.82 9.84 3.78
N LEU A 134 16.60 9.76 4.30
CA LEU A 134 15.40 10.25 3.63
C LEU A 134 15.27 11.76 3.87
N ASP A 135 15.82 12.60 2.98
CA ASP A 135 15.93 14.05 3.22
C ASP A 135 14.57 14.77 3.41
N ASN A 136 13.54 14.31 2.70
CA ASN A 136 12.16 14.80 2.84
C ASN A 136 11.22 13.72 3.39
N GLY A 137 11.76 12.64 3.99
CA GLY A 137 11.01 11.46 4.40
C GLY A 137 10.58 10.58 3.23
N ILE A 138 9.80 9.55 3.53
CA ILE A 138 9.25 8.63 2.52
C ILE A 138 8.33 9.35 1.55
N TRP A 139 8.44 8.98 0.28
CA TRP A 139 7.46 9.33 -0.75
C TRP A 139 6.26 8.37 -0.70
N TRP A 140 5.08 8.89 -0.35
CA TRP A 140 3.84 8.11 -0.19
C TRP A 140 2.84 8.30 -1.34
N ASN A 141 3.21 9.09 -2.35
CA ASN A 141 2.34 9.51 -3.44
C ASN A 141 2.65 8.76 -4.75
N GLY A 142 3.25 7.57 -4.63
CA GLY A 142 3.42 6.63 -5.73
C GLY A 142 2.17 5.76 -5.92
N THR A 143 2.34 4.64 -6.60
CA THR A 143 1.31 3.60 -6.81
C THR A 143 1.41 2.50 -5.75
N VAL A 144 0.49 1.53 -5.79
CA VAL A 144 0.30 0.50 -4.77
C VAL A 144 0.88 -0.85 -5.26
N PRO A 145 1.99 -1.35 -4.68
CA PRO A 145 2.76 -2.49 -5.25
C PRO A 145 2.20 -3.88 -5.02
N VAL A 146 1.02 -4.02 -4.40
CA VAL A 146 0.48 -5.34 -4.05
C VAL A 146 -1.03 -5.38 -4.25
N SER A 147 -1.51 -6.52 -4.74
CA SER A 147 -2.94 -6.82 -4.76
C SER A 147 -3.44 -7.19 -3.36
N ASN A 148 -4.68 -6.84 -3.04
CA ASN A 148 -5.32 -7.10 -1.73
C ASN A 148 -4.57 -6.41 -0.57
N TRP A 149 -4.14 -5.16 -0.78
CA TRP A 149 -3.52 -4.37 0.27
C TRP A 149 -4.54 -4.09 1.37
N ASN A 150 -4.18 -4.42 2.61
CA ASN A 150 -4.96 -4.11 3.80
C ASN A 150 -4.53 -2.71 4.30
N GLU A 151 -5.36 -1.69 4.12
CA GLU A 151 -5.06 -0.34 4.64
C GLU A 151 -5.17 -0.28 6.18
N GLU A 152 -6.12 -1.01 6.75
CA GLU A 152 -6.61 -0.84 8.12
C GLU A 152 -5.59 -1.27 9.18
N ASP A 153 -4.83 -2.32 8.90
CA ASP A 153 -3.70 -2.85 9.67
C ASP A 153 -2.34 -2.46 9.08
N SER A 154 -2.31 -1.60 8.06
CA SER A 154 -1.08 -1.03 7.55
C SER A 154 -0.31 -0.35 8.70
N LEU A 155 1.01 -0.62 8.76
CA LEU A 155 1.90 -0.13 9.83
C LEU A 155 1.59 -0.63 11.26
N GLN A 156 0.65 -1.57 11.44
CA GLN A 156 0.45 -2.24 12.72
C GLN A 156 1.41 -3.44 12.86
N TYR A 157 1.75 -3.80 14.12
CA TYR A 157 2.59 -4.96 14.40
C TYR A 157 1.81 -6.28 14.25
N LEU A 158 0.57 -6.29 14.73
CA LEU A 158 -0.33 -7.41 14.50
C LEU A 158 -1.01 -7.12 13.17
N ARG A 159 -0.52 -7.78 12.11
CA ARG A 159 -1.20 -7.88 10.83
C ARG A 159 -1.86 -9.24 10.80
N PRO A 160 -3.13 -9.33 11.17
CA PRO A 160 -3.87 -10.56 10.98
C PRO A 160 -3.91 -10.83 9.48
N GLY A 161 -3.64 -12.08 9.09
CA GLY A 161 -3.82 -12.47 7.70
C GLY A 161 -5.31 -12.65 7.39
N CYS A 162 -5.64 -12.67 6.11
CA CYS A 162 -6.98 -12.98 5.64
C CYS A 162 -7.50 -14.30 6.22
N GLY A 163 -8.68 -14.25 6.82
CA GLY A 163 -9.31 -15.36 7.53
C GLY A 163 -8.91 -15.50 9.00
N ASP A 164 -8.10 -14.60 9.56
CA ASP A 164 -7.78 -14.59 10.99
C ASP A 164 -8.98 -14.17 11.84
N VAL A 165 -8.93 -14.47 13.15
CA VAL A 165 -10.05 -14.18 14.06
C VAL A 165 -9.94 -12.74 14.57
N GLY A 166 -10.78 -11.83 14.08
CA GLY A 166 -10.83 -10.44 14.52
C GLY A 166 -12.10 -9.72 14.06
N PRO A 167 -12.49 -8.60 14.71
CA PRO A 167 -13.61 -7.79 14.28
C PRO A 167 -13.20 -6.80 13.18
N ASP A 168 -13.78 -6.96 11.99
CA ASP A 168 -13.69 -6.09 10.80
C ASP A 168 -14.93 -5.17 10.64
N GLY A 169 -15.77 -5.08 11.67
CA GLY A 169 -17.02 -4.31 11.59
C GLY A 169 -18.24 -5.09 11.12
N ASN A 170 -18.07 -6.24 10.43
CA ASN A 170 -19.18 -7.11 9.99
C ASN A 170 -19.18 -8.52 10.60
N ALA A 171 -18.05 -9.00 11.14
CA ALA A 171 -17.97 -10.32 11.76
C ALA A 171 -16.85 -10.46 12.82
N ASN A 172 -16.44 -11.71 13.05
CA ASN A 172 -15.46 -12.16 14.04
C ASN A 172 -14.25 -12.83 13.36
N THR A 173 -14.18 -12.71 12.03
CA THR A 173 -13.15 -13.19 11.14
C THR A 173 -12.78 -11.99 10.27
N ILE A 174 -11.51 -11.69 10.17
CA ILE A 174 -10.96 -10.66 9.29
C ILE A 174 -11.06 -11.23 7.89
N LEU A 175 -12.01 -10.72 7.12
CA LEU A 175 -12.09 -10.96 5.70
C LEU A 175 -10.98 -10.11 5.05
N CYS A 176 -10.21 -10.69 4.15
CA CYS A 176 -9.58 -9.85 3.13
C CYS A 176 -9.83 -10.52 1.81
N ASP A 177 -10.90 -10.03 1.20
CA ASP A 177 -11.43 -10.38 -0.11
C ASP A 177 -12.63 -9.48 -0.47
N GLU A 178 -12.67 -8.22 -0.02
CA GLU A 178 -13.63 -7.21 -0.50
C GLU A 178 -13.21 -6.70 -1.90
N ASP A 179 -12.69 -7.57 -2.78
CA ASP A 179 -12.33 -7.20 -4.17
C ASP A 179 -12.40 -8.41 -5.12
N PRO A 180 -13.47 -8.56 -5.91
CA PRO A 180 -13.35 -8.96 -7.29
C PRO A 180 -12.80 -7.82 -8.17
N VAL A 181 -12.32 -8.17 -9.36
CA VAL A 181 -11.77 -7.25 -10.36
C VAL A 181 -12.75 -6.13 -10.70
N GLY A 182 -12.41 -4.90 -10.33
CA GLY A 182 -12.73 -3.65 -11.01
C GLY A 182 -14.19 -3.46 -11.40
N ASN A 183 -14.80 -2.44 -10.82
CA ASN A 183 -16.13 -1.98 -11.14
C ASN A 183 -16.18 -1.35 -12.57
N ILE A 184 -16.17 -2.16 -13.64
CA ILE A 184 -16.28 -1.67 -15.03
C ILE A 184 -17.76 -1.48 -15.37
N CYS A 185 -18.37 -0.48 -14.76
CA CYS A 185 -19.75 -0.14 -15.02
C CYS A 185 -19.91 0.72 -16.29
N ALA A 186 -20.62 0.17 -17.30
CA ALA A 186 -21.15 0.85 -18.48
C ALA A 186 -20.13 1.28 -19.57
N ASN A 187 -19.10 0.47 -19.82
CA ASN A 187 -18.25 0.63 -21.02
C ASN A 187 -18.91 0.00 -22.28
N GLY A 188 -19.99 -0.80 -22.13
CA GLY A 188 -20.70 -1.44 -23.22
C GLY A 188 -20.04 -2.73 -23.74
N PHE A 189 -19.17 -3.34 -22.94
CA PHE A 189 -18.54 -4.64 -23.20
C PHE A 189 -19.18 -5.75 -22.33
N ASP A 190 -18.63 -6.97 -22.41
CA ASP A 190 -19.10 -8.22 -21.77
C ASP A 190 -17.87 -8.76 -21.02
N ASP A 191 -17.56 -8.07 -19.92
CA ASP A 191 -16.24 -8.13 -19.29
C ASP A 191 -16.02 -9.44 -18.48
N ASP A 192 -17.10 -10.11 -18.07
CA ASP A 192 -17.09 -11.45 -17.46
C ASP A 192 -17.25 -12.60 -18.49
N GLN A 193 -17.49 -12.26 -19.76
CA GLN A 193 -17.58 -13.17 -20.92
C GLN A 193 -18.72 -14.19 -20.84
N ASP A 194 -19.83 -13.81 -20.21
CA ASP A 194 -21.02 -14.64 -20.12
C ASP A 194 -21.91 -14.57 -21.37
N GLY A 195 -21.65 -13.59 -22.25
CA GLY A 195 -22.34 -13.38 -23.51
C GLY A 195 -23.40 -12.27 -23.48
N LEU A 196 -23.47 -11.47 -22.41
CA LEU A 196 -24.36 -10.32 -22.25
C LEU A 196 -23.54 -9.06 -22.00
N VAL A 197 -23.96 -7.96 -22.63
CA VAL A 197 -23.39 -6.63 -22.34
C VAL A 197 -24.11 -6.04 -21.13
N ASP A 198 -23.40 -5.32 -20.25
CA ASP A 198 -23.84 -4.85 -18.91
C ASP A 198 -25.30 -4.37 -18.83
N SER A 199 -25.75 -3.65 -19.86
CA SER A 199 -27.12 -3.13 -19.96
C SER A 199 -28.24 -4.19 -20.11
N ALA A 200 -27.91 -5.48 -20.21
CA ALA A 200 -28.82 -6.58 -20.50
C ALA A 200 -28.66 -7.81 -19.59
N ASP A 201 -27.81 -7.74 -18.57
CA ASP A 201 -27.55 -8.85 -17.64
C ASP A 201 -28.66 -9.02 -16.57
N PRO A 202 -29.26 -10.23 -16.40
CA PRO A 202 -30.26 -10.53 -15.38
C PRO A 202 -29.74 -11.03 -14.01
N ASP A 203 -28.49 -11.48 -13.85
CA ASP A 203 -27.97 -12.00 -12.56
C ASP A 203 -27.23 -10.98 -11.70
N GLY A 204 -26.80 -9.86 -12.26
CA GLY A 204 -26.48 -8.65 -11.51
C GLY A 204 -25.25 -8.80 -10.62
N ASP A 205 -24.22 -9.47 -11.13
CA ASP A 205 -22.83 -9.31 -10.69
C ASP A 205 -22.06 -8.29 -11.55
N GLY A 206 -22.72 -7.64 -12.52
CA GLY A 206 -22.53 -6.22 -12.81
C GLY A 206 -23.58 -5.42 -12.04
N ASP A 207 -23.15 -4.57 -11.10
CA ASP A 207 -24.05 -3.94 -10.12
C ASP A 207 -25.23 -3.14 -10.75
N ALA A 208 -26.26 -2.90 -9.94
CA ALA A 208 -27.42 -2.10 -10.33
C ALA A 208 -27.25 -0.60 -10.01
N ASP A 209 -26.12 -0.20 -9.43
CA ASP A 209 -25.84 1.14 -8.96
C ASP A 209 -24.34 1.42 -9.07
N CYS A 210 -23.91 1.91 -10.25
CA CYS A 210 -22.54 2.34 -10.59
C CYS A 210 -22.08 3.55 -9.74
N SER A 211 -22.34 3.53 -8.45
CA SER A 211 -22.30 4.61 -7.48
C SER A 211 -22.24 4.08 -6.04
N SER A 212 -22.35 2.77 -5.81
CA SER A 212 -21.78 2.14 -4.62
C SER A 212 -20.43 1.55 -4.98
N ASP A 213 -19.45 1.84 -4.13
CA ASP A 213 -18.20 1.07 -4.10
C ASP A 213 -18.56 -0.11 -3.16
N ASP A 214 -19.45 -1.05 -3.53
CA ASP A 214 -19.82 -2.23 -2.68
C ASP A 214 -19.83 -3.53 -3.50
N ASP A 215 -18.74 -3.77 -4.20
CA ASP A 215 -18.54 -4.72 -5.28
C ASP A 215 -18.85 -6.19 -4.87
N ASP A 216 -18.82 -6.51 -3.58
CA ASP A 216 -19.16 -7.84 -3.04
C ASP A 216 -20.60 -7.96 -2.48
N GLY A 217 -21.31 -6.84 -2.38
CA GLY A 217 -22.72 -6.73 -1.96
C GLY A 217 -22.97 -6.99 -0.47
N ASP A 218 -21.98 -6.83 0.41
CA ASP A 218 -22.14 -7.01 1.85
C ASP A 218 -22.84 -5.82 2.57
N GLY A 219 -22.94 -4.68 1.88
CA GLY A 219 -23.58 -3.44 2.33
C GLY A 219 -22.66 -2.46 3.08
N LEU A 220 -21.34 -2.66 3.03
CA LEU A 220 -20.29 -1.69 3.36
C LEU A 220 -19.80 -1.01 2.08
N ILE A 221 -18.81 -0.13 2.19
CA ILE A 221 -18.17 0.52 1.04
C ILE A 221 -16.78 -0.09 0.93
N ASP A 222 -16.35 -0.55 -0.24
CA ASP A 222 -15.01 -1.02 -0.57
C ASP A 222 -14.04 0.16 -0.37
N GLU A 223 -13.17 0.06 0.63
CA GLU A 223 -12.29 1.15 1.04
C GLU A 223 -10.85 1.00 0.47
N ASP A 224 -10.50 -0.17 -0.09
CA ASP A 224 -9.14 -0.51 -0.50
C ASP A 224 -8.86 -0.20 -1.98
N VAL A 225 -7.62 0.22 -2.26
CA VAL A 225 -7.13 0.51 -3.62
C VAL A 225 -6.58 -0.76 -4.25
N ASN A 226 -6.96 -1.06 -5.48
CA ASN A 226 -6.46 -2.22 -6.19
C ASN A 226 -4.99 -2.00 -6.57
N GLY A 227 -4.08 -2.89 -6.17
CA GLY A 227 -2.64 -2.69 -6.41
C GLY A 227 -2.30 -2.42 -7.88
N TRP A 228 -2.91 -3.18 -8.78
CA TRP A 228 -2.67 -3.02 -10.20
C TRP A 228 -3.30 -1.76 -10.82
N ASP A 229 -4.23 -1.09 -10.13
CA ASP A 229 -5.01 0.07 -10.59
C ASP A 229 -5.25 1.01 -9.40
N THR A 230 -4.23 1.82 -9.09
CA THR A 230 -4.16 2.65 -7.89
C THR A 230 -5.29 3.68 -7.81
N ASP A 231 -5.81 4.14 -8.95
CA ASP A 231 -6.86 5.15 -8.99
C ASP A 231 -8.27 4.61 -9.28
N GLY A 232 -8.38 3.31 -9.52
CA GLY A 232 -9.63 2.56 -9.60
C GLY A 232 -10.43 2.88 -10.85
N ASP A 233 -9.78 3.19 -11.96
CA ASP A 233 -10.44 3.63 -13.19
C ASP A 233 -10.58 2.54 -14.27
N GLY A 234 -10.10 1.34 -13.96
CA GLY A 234 -10.16 0.14 -14.78
C GLY A 234 -8.95 -0.04 -15.70
N MET A 235 -7.90 0.77 -15.56
CA MET A 235 -6.66 0.66 -16.32
C MET A 235 -5.47 0.37 -15.40
N PRO A 236 -4.54 -0.53 -15.78
CA PRO A 236 -3.40 -0.82 -14.92
C PRO A 236 -2.39 0.32 -14.85
N ASP A 237 -1.82 0.56 -13.66
CA ASP A 237 -0.84 1.63 -13.42
C ASP A 237 0.36 1.53 -14.37
N GLY A 238 0.90 0.32 -14.55
CA GLY A 238 2.00 0.05 -15.47
C GLY A 238 1.66 0.28 -16.93
N TRP A 239 0.41 0.05 -17.34
CA TRP A 239 -0.03 0.39 -18.70
C TRP A 239 -0.16 1.91 -18.86
N GLU A 240 -0.75 2.59 -17.89
CA GLU A 240 -0.90 4.04 -17.90
C GLU A 240 0.45 4.77 -17.92
N ALA A 241 1.36 4.37 -17.03
CA ALA A 241 2.72 4.89 -16.97
C ALA A 241 3.47 4.66 -18.30
N ALA A 242 3.26 3.53 -18.97
CA ALA A 242 3.86 3.23 -20.27
C ALA A 242 3.30 4.09 -21.41
N ASN A 243 2.03 4.49 -21.32
CA ASN A 243 1.35 5.35 -22.31
C ASN A 243 1.40 6.85 -21.95
N GLY A 244 2.03 7.19 -20.83
CA GLY A 244 2.23 8.59 -20.41
C GLY A 244 0.99 9.22 -19.76
N LEU A 245 0.08 8.37 -19.27
CA LEU A 245 -1.05 8.73 -18.44
C LEU A 245 -0.60 8.75 -16.97
N ASN A 246 -1.42 9.37 -16.12
CA ASN A 246 -1.18 9.44 -14.69
C ASN A 246 -2.02 8.42 -13.92
N ALA A 247 -1.37 7.34 -13.47
CA ALA A 247 -1.90 6.21 -12.70
C ALA A 247 -2.34 6.52 -11.26
N THR A 248 -2.60 7.79 -10.97
CA THR A 248 -3.11 8.24 -9.65
C THR A 248 -4.25 9.23 -9.84
N SER A 249 -4.79 9.31 -11.06
CA SER A 249 -5.76 10.29 -11.51
C SER A 249 -6.78 9.65 -12.47
N PRO A 250 -7.98 9.29 -11.98
CA PRO A 250 -8.95 8.48 -12.72
C PRO A 250 -9.77 9.30 -13.74
N SER A 251 -9.27 10.47 -14.15
CA SER A 251 -10.10 11.50 -14.79
C SER A 251 -9.36 12.36 -15.82
N ASN A 252 -10.14 13.12 -16.58
CA ASN A 252 -9.66 14.03 -17.64
C ASN A 252 -8.99 13.28 -18.80
N PHE A 253 -7.72 13.61 -19.10
CA PHE A 253 -6.94 12.95 -20.14
C PHE A 253 -6.33 11.65 -19.66
N ASP A 254 -6.21 11.47 -18.35
CA ASP A 254 -5.60 10.31 -17.72
C ASP A 254 -6.65 9.19 -17.59
N GLY A 255 -7.87 9.54 -17.19
CA GLY A 255 -8.96 8.57 -17.02
C GLY A 255 -9.40 7.77 -18.27
N PRO A 256 -10.26 6.75 -18.12
CA PRO A 256 -10.60 5.77 -19.15
C PRO A 256 -11.31 6.38 -20.37
N ASN A 257 -11.96 7.53 -20.18
CA ASN A 257 -12.66 8.30 -21.19
C ASN A 257 -11.80 9.42 -21.83
N GLY A 258 -10.53 9.53 -21.43
CA GLY A 258 -9.57 10.46 -22.00
C GLY A 258 -9.18 10.10 -23.43
N ASP A 259 -8.83 11.10 -24.23
CA ASP A 259 -8.26 10.96 -25.58
C ASP A 259 -7.10 11.99 -25.71
N PRO A 260 -5.95 11.71 -25.08
CA PRO A 260 -4.83 12.65 -25.01
C PRO A 260 -4.12 12.86 -26.35
N ASP A 261 -4.17 11.89 -27.27
CA ASP A 261 -3.51 11.99 -28.57
C ASP A 261 -4.45 12.46 -29.71
N GLY A 262 -5.76 12.46 -29.45
CA GLY A 262 -6.81 13.03 -30.30
C GLY A 262 -7.15 12.16 -31.50
N ASP A 263 -6.93 10.85 -31.43
CA ASP A 263 -7.18 9.92 -32.52
C ASP A 263 -8.63 9.39 -32.56
N GLY A 264 -9.40 9.69 -31.50
CA GLY A 264 -10.81 9.33 -31.35
C GLY A 264 -11.05 7.99 -30.65
N LEU A 265 -10.00 7.30 -30.20
CA LEU A 265 -10.08 6.21 -29.23
C LEU A 265 -9.91 6.77 -27.82
N THR A 266 -10.62 6.18 -26.86
CA THR A 266 -10.39 6.51 -25.44
C THR A 266 -9.31 5.60 -24.87
N ASN A 267 -8.64 6.03 -23.80
CA ASN A 267 -7.58 5.25 -23.14
C ASN A 267 -8.00 3.80 -22.86
N LEU A 268 -9.21 3.59 -22.32
CA LEU A 268 -9.71 2.24 -22.00
C LEU A 268 -9.87 1.36 -23.26
N LEU A 269 -10.31 1.94 -24.38
CA LEU A 269 -10.44 1.23 -25.65
C LEU A 269 -9.07 0.82 -26.21
N GLU A 270 -8.05 1.64 -26.00
CA GLU A 270 -6.67 1.32 -26.37
C GLU A 270 -6.09 0.22 -25.48
N TYR A 271 -6.41 0.23 -24.19
CA TYR A 271 -6.01 -0.80 -23.25
C TYR A 271 -6.62 -2.17 -23.60
N VAL A 272 -7.94 -2.24 -23.76
CA VAL A 272 -8.68 -3.49 -24.06
C VAL A 272 -8.30 -4.05 -25.43
N ASN A 273 -7.99 -3.19 -26.41
CA ASN A 273 -7.54 -3.64 -27.74
C ASN A 273 -6.27 -2.92 -28.21
N PRO A 274 -5.10 -3.40 -27.78
CA PRO A 274 -3.81 -2.81 -28.16
C PRO A 274 -3.52 -2.87 -29.66
N THR A 275 -4.29 -3.61 -30.47
CA THR A 275 -4.09 -3.63 -31.92
C THR A 275 -4.64 -2.40 -32.63
N TRP A 276 -5.46 -1.59 -31.95
CA TRP A 276 -6.08 -0.38 -32.52
C TRP A 276 -5.07 0.76 -32.69
N ASN A 277 -4.10 0.88 -31.78
CA ASN A 277 -2.96 1.80 -31.89
C ASN A 277 -1.90 1.34 -32.93
N THR A 278 -2.05 0.13 -33.50
CA THR A 278 -1.05 -0.45 -34.40
C THR A 278 -1.13 0.18 -35.79
N MET A 279 0.01 0.35 -36.46
CA MET A 279 0.07 0.87 -37.83
C MET A 279 -0.03 -0.26 -38.87
N CYS A 280 -1.09 -0.22 -39.69
CA CYS A 280 -1.29 -1.09 -40.85
C CYS A 280 -0.60 -0.50 -42.09
N GLY A 281 0.74 -0.51 -42.07
CA GLY A 281 1.59 0.12 -43.07
C GLY A 281 1.86 1.58 -42.74
N SER A 282 1.30 2.53 -43.50
CA SER A 282 1.45 3.97 -43.26
C SER A 282 0.17 4.64 -42.73
N VAL A 283 -0.81 3.84 -42.34
CA VAL A 283 -2.10 4.28 -41.79
C VAL A 283 -2.39 3.48 -40.52
N PRO A 284 -3.08 4.04 -39.52
CA PRO A 284 -3.54 3.27 -38.36
C PRO A 284 -4.40 2.08 -38.79
N CYS A 285 -4.31 0.98 -38.03
CA CYS A 285 -5.15 -0.19 -38.20
C CYS A 285 -6.59 0.09 -37.76
N PHE A 286 -6.82 1.03 -36.84
CA PHE A 286 -8.14 1.58 -36.60
C PHE A 286 -8.49 2.68 -37.62
N ARG A 287 -9.74 2.76 -38.05
CA ARG A 287 -10.25 3.87 -38.87
C ARG A 287 -11.55 4.40 -38.28
N PRO A 288 -11.62 5.69 -37.90
CA PRO A 288 -12.86 6.32 -37.49
C PRO A 288 -13.88 6.27 -38.64
N GLY A 289 -15.17 6.22 -38.29
CA GLY A 289 -16.25 6.27 -39.27
C GLY A 289 -16.27 7.58 -40.08
N PRO A 290 -17.17 7.73 -41.06
CA PRO A 290 -17.18 8.84 -42.03
C PRO A 290 -17.33 10.22 -41.39
N ASP A 291 -17.87 10.26 -40.16
CA ASP A 291 -18.13 11.47 -39.38
C ASP A 291 -17.03 11.75 -38.35
N GLY A 292 -15.95 10.95 -38.31
CA GLY A 292 -14.83 11.10 -37.38
C GLY A 292 -15.13 10.63 -35.95
N ASN A 293 -16.34 10.13 -35.70
CA ASN A 293 -16.74 9.55 -34.42
C ASN A 293 -16.85 8.03 -34.54
N PRO A 294 -16.38 7.26 -33.54
CA PRO A 294 -16.72 5.86 -33.43
C PRO A 294 -18.25 5.71 -33.24
N THR A 295 -18.86 4.73 -33.91
CA THR A 295 -20.27 4.35 -33.72
C THR A 295 -20.36 3.10 -32.83
N GLU A 296 -21.51 2.84 -32.23
CA GLU A 296 -21.72 1.66 -31.35
C GLU A 296 -21.46 0.30 -32.02
N THR A 297 -21.33 0.26 -33.35
CA THR A 297 -20.93 -0.96 -34.08
C THR A 297 -19.46 -0.90 -34.45
N THR A 298 -18.59 -1.25 -33.50
CA THR A 298 -17.25 -1.74 -33.82
C THR A 298 -17.40 -3.15 -34.37
N SER A 299 -16.80 -3.44 -35.52
CA SER A 299 -16.71 -4.83 -35.99
C SER A 299 -15.30 -5.33 -35.71
N PRO A 300 -15.07 -6.08 -34.60
CA PRO A 300 -13.74 -6.57 -34.28
C PRO A 300 -13.27 -7.46 -35.43
N CYS A 301 -12.02 -7.26 -35.87
CA CYS A 301 -11.40 -8.25 -36.73
C CYS A 301 -10.80 -9.33 -35.84
N ASP A 302 -11.42 -10.51 -35.82
CA ASP A 302 -10.84 -11.68 -35.18
C ASP A 302 -9.82 -12.32 -36.15
N PRO A 303 -8.50 -12.24 -35.86
CA PRO A 303 -7.46 -12.77 -36.74
C PRO A 303 -7.42 -14.31 -36.75
N VAL A 304 -8.08 -14.98 -35.80
CA VAL A 304 -8.12 -16.44 -35.66
C VAL A 304 -9.32 -17.03 -36.40
N THR A 305 -10.50 -16.41 -36.31
CA THR A 305 -11.72 -16.91 -36.97
C THR A 305 -12.01 -16.23 -38.31
N GLY A 306 -11.36 -15.11 -38.63
CA GLY A 306 -11.57 -14.35 -39.86
C GLY A 306 -12.93 -13.65 -39.94
N VAL A 307 -13.58 -13.46 -38.78
CA VAL A 307 -14.84 -12.73 -38.65
C VAL A 307 -14.51 -11.25 -38.51
N GLY A 308 -15.04 -10.44 -39.43
CA GLY A 308 -14.81 -9.00 -39.56
C GLY A 308 -15.12 -8.54 -40.98
N PRO A 309 -15.31 -7.23 -41.22
CA PRO A 309 -15.63 -6.74 -42.55
C PRO A 309 -14.51 -7.04 -43.54
N GLY A 310 -14.89 -7.41 -44.77
CA GLY A 310 -13.94 -7.92 -45.78
C GLY A 310 -13.24 -9.25 -45.43
N GLY A 311 -13.68 -9.98 -44.39
CA GLY A 311 -13.08 -11.24 -43.95
C GLY A 311 -11.67 -11.08 -43.37
N CYS A 312 -11.41 -9.95 -42.70
CA CYS A 312 -10.11 -9.58 -42.15
C CYS A 312 -8.95 -9.54 -43.17
N ALA A 313 -9.26 -9.29 -44.45
CA ALA A 313 -8.24 -9.19 -45.49
C ALA A 313 -7.27 -8.01 -45.31
N THR A 314 -7.61 -7.03 -44.47
CA THR A 314 -6.86 -5.77 -44.32
C THR A 314 -6.32 -5.51 -42.91
N TYR A 315 -6.50 -6.43 -41.94
CA TYR A 315 -6.10 -6.27 -40.53
C TYR A 315 -6.61 -4.95 -39.87
N THR A 316 -7.66 -4.36 -40.41
CA THR A 316 -8.16 -3.03 -40.04
C THR A 316 -9.45 -3.21 -39.25
N ALA A 317 -9.55 -2.61 -38.07
CA ALA A 317 -10.82 -2.45 -37.37
C ALA A 317 -11.50 -1.18 -37.90
N GLU A 318 -12.76 -1.28 -38.31
CA GLU A 318 -13.55 -0.15 -38.80
C GLU A 318 -14.85 -0.03 -38.01
N VAL A 319 -15.29 1.23 -37.81
CA VAL A 319 -16.52 1.58 -37.08
C VAL A 319 -17.72 1.73 -38.01
N ASP A 320 -17.53 1.49 -39.30
CA ASP A 320 -18.55 1.42 -40.34
C ASP A 320 -18.23 0.30 -41.34
N GLY A 321 -19.01 -0.79 -41.28
CA GLY A 321 -18.88 -1.93 -42.21
C GLY A 321 -19.40 -1.69 -43.63
#